data_AF-A0A350QZM9-F1
#
_entry.id   AF-A0A350QZM9-F1
#
_cell.length_a   1.000
_cell.length_b   1.000
_cell.length_c   1.000
_cell.angle_alpha   90.00
_cell.angle_beta   90.00
_cell.angle_gamma   90.00
#
_symmetry.space_group_name_H-M   'P 1'
#
loop_
_entity.id
_entity.type
_entity.pdbx_description
1 polymer ?
#
loop_
_entity_poly.entity_id
_entity_poly.type
_entity_poly.pdbx_seq_one_letter_code
_entity_poly.pdbx_strand_id
1 'polypeptide(L)'
;GFATGSGTYTHGTVAELNATPQTGYFFNGWSGGTFADPNSSSTTIVVDRDMTITPSFTPTSHILQVLSGTGGAVTGGGTYQYGASVSITATPNDGFSFVGWTGSTPENPSMPSTTFTITRDSNLTAVFTRITHTLSVNASTGGSVSGSGSYLHGSTASLTASPDSGYRFIGWSGSSVSDANSSQTSILIEESVSVFGTFEKASVSSHTNAQSLGANWYSSWLGTFYQTSGEWCFHMDLGWIYISIEGSTGAWVWKEMQGWLWTDPTRYADLFLWSENFGEWVYLDSASNLSPRIFRYSTASWSEF
;
A
#
# COMPACT_ATOMS: atom_id res chain seq x y z
N GLY A 1 27.70 25.30 44.03
CA GLY A 1 29.00 24.90 44.61
C GLY A 1 29.09 25.40 46.04
N PHE A 2 30.18 25.12 46.74
CA PHE A 2 30.50 25.73 48.04
C PHE A 2 31.95 26.22 48.06
N ALA A 3 32.26 27.16 48.96
CA ALA A 3 33.61 27.64 49.18
C ALA A 3 34.01 27.48 50.65
N THR A 4 35.32 27.31 50.89
CA THR A 4 35.96 27.30 52.21
C THR A 4 37.05 28.36 52.27
N GLY A 5 37.46 28.73 53.49
CA GLY A 5 38.44 29.82 53.71
C GLY A 5 37.85 31.08 54.37
N SER A 6 36.64 31.00 54.92
CA SER A 6 36.09 32.07 55.78
C SER A 6 36.69 31.99 57.19
N GLY A 7 36.97 33.12 57.81
CA GLY A 7 37.47 33.18 59.17
C GLY A 7 37.86 34.59 59.59
N THR A 8 38.38 34.71 60.81
CA THR A 8 39.05 35.93 61.28
C THR A 8 40.54 35.81 61.02
N TYR A 9 41.11 36.83 60.39
CA TYR A 9 42.51 36.88 60.00
C TYR A 9 43.18 38.11 60.62
N THR A 10 44.45 37.99 61.01
CA THR A 10 45.22 39.17 61.40
C THR A 10 45.47 40.03 60.16
N HIS A 11 45.37 41.35 60.31
CA HIS A 11 45.59 42.30 59.22
C HIS A 11 46.92 42.03 58.48
N GLY A 12 46.85 41.90 57.16
CA GLY A 12 47.98 41.63 56.26
C GLY A 12 48.36 40.16 56.11
N THR A 13 47.63 39.23 56.73
CA THR A 13 47.90 37.78 56.57
C THR A 13 47.25 37.20 55.32
N VAL A 14 47.74 36.05 54.87
CA VAL A 14 47.24 35.35 53.69
C VAL A 14 46.21 34.31 54.11
N ALA A 15 45.03 34.32 53.47
CA ALA A 15 44.01 33.31 53.61
C ALA A 15 43.99 32.39 52.38
N GLU A 16 43.87 31.08 52.59
CA GLU A 16 43.61 30.10 51.53
C GLU A 16 42.11 29.95 51.27
N LEU A 17 41.74 30.02 50.00
CA LEU A 17 40.36 29.88 49.53
C LEU A 17 40.25 28.68 48.60
N ASN A 18 39.23 27.85 48.82
CA ASN A 18 38.93 26.72 47.95
C ASN A 18 37.45 26.74 47.54
N ALA A 19 37.17 26.60 46.25
CA ALA A 19 35.84 26.49 45.68
C ALA A 19 35.63 25.11 45.06
N THR A 20 34.54 24.45 45.45
CA THR A 20 34.13 23.14 44.91
C THR A 20 32.82 23.30 44.14
N PRO A 21 32.84 23.16 42.79
CA PRO A 21 31.62 23.15 41.99
C PRO A 21 30.72 21.97 42.35
N GLN A 22 29.40 22.14 42.17
CA GLN A 22 28.45 21.03 42.21
C GLN A 22 28.43 20.33 40.84
N THR A 23 27.91 19.09 40.79
CA THR A 23 27.73 18.35 39.53
C THR A 23 27.04 19.20 38.47
N GLY A 24 27.62 19.27 37.27
CA GLY A 24 27.09 20.05 36.15
C GLY A 24 27.43 21.54 36.17
N TYR A 25 28.32 21.98 37.05
CA TYR A 25 28.83 23.34 37.11
C TYR A 25 30.36 23.35 37.09
N PHE A 26 30.96 24.42 36.57
CA PHE A 26 32.40 24.68 36.68
C PHE A 26 32.66 25.98 37.44
N PHE A 27 33.85 26.08 38.03
CA PHE A 27 34.30 27.28 38.72
C PHE A 27 34.71 28.35 37.71
N ASN A 28 34.15 29.55 37.80
CA ASN A 28 34.37 30.63 36.83
C ASN A 28 35.23 31.77 37.37
N GLY A 29 35.39 31.88 38.69
CA GLY A 29 36.28 32.85 39.30
C GLY A 29 35.82 33.35 40.66
N TRP A 30 36.72 34.05 41.34
CA TRP A 30 36.45 34.73 42.61
C TRP A 30 36.14 36.21 42.39
N SER A 31 35.34 36.80 43.27
CA SER A 31 35.02 38.23 43.29
C SER A 31 35.04 38.79 44.70
N GLY A 32 35.20 40.12 44.82
CA GLY A 32 35.20 40.82 46.11
C GLY A 32 36.58 41.06 46.73
N GLY A 33 37.67 40.82 45.99
CA GLY A 33 39.04 41.05 46.47
C GLY A 33 40.10 40.98 45.37
N THR A 34 41.36 41.07 45.78
CA THR A 34 42.53 40.91 44.92
C THR A 34 43.18 39.56 45.22
N PHE A 35 43.08 38.63 44.29
CA PHE A 35 43.50 37.23 44.48
C PHE A 35 44.88 36.99 43.84
N ALA A 36 45.63 36.02 44.37
CA ALA A 36 46.84 35.54 43.72
C ALA A 36 46.55 34.99 42.31
N ASP A 37 45.45 34.22 42.19
CA ASP A 37 44.84 33.84 40.92
C ASP A 37 43.30 33.85 41.06
N PRO A 38 42.58 34.82 40.48
CA PRO A 38 41.12 34.88 40.56
C PRO A 38 40.41 33.75 39.80
N ASN A 39 41.08 33.05 38.87
CA ASN A 39 40.48 32.03 38.01
C ASN A 39 40.76 30.59 38.49
N SER A 40 41.66 30.41 39.46
CA SER A 40 41.92 29.11 40.08
C SER A 40 40.89 28.80 41.16
N SER A 41 40.35 27.57 41.15
CA SER A 41 39.44 27.08 42.21
C SER A 41 40.11 26.95 43.57
N SER A 42 41.44 26.96 43.62
CA SER A 42 42.25 27.06 44.84
C SER A 42 43.18 28.26 44.71
N THR A 43 43.00 29.26 45.57
CA THR A 43 43.73 30.54 45.48
C THR A 43 44.00 31.11 46.87
N THR A 44 44.74 32.22 46.91
CA THR A 44 45.00 32.96 48.13
C THR A 44 44.65 34.44 47.99
N ILE A 45 44.37 35.07 49.14
CA ILE A 45 44.10 36.50 49.25
C ILE A 45 44.80 37.08 50.48
N VAL A 46 45.28 38.32 50.39
CA VAL A 46 45.78 39.07 51.55
C VAL A 46 44.61 39.77 52.21
N VAL A 47 44.41 39.54 53.51
CA VAL A 47 43.31 40.12 54.29
C VAL A 47 43.78 41.41 54.95
N ASP A 48 43.55 42.55 54.30
CA ASP A 48 43.93 43.90 54.77
C ASP A 48 42.74 44.70 55.32
N ARG A 49 41.52 44.20 55.15
CA ARG A 49 40.27 44.76 55.67
C ARG A 49 39.21 43.67 55.77
N ASP A 50 38.03 44.04 56.24
CA ASP A 50 36.86 43.19 56.12
C ASP A 50 36.46 43.05 54.64
N MET A 51 36.33 41.82 54.16
CA MET A 51 36.07 41.51 52.75
C MET A 51 34.96 40.45 52.63
N THR A 52 34.08 40.62 51.65
CA THR A 52 33.10 39.60 51.27
C THR A 52 33.53 38.95 49.97
N ILE A 53 34.04 37.73 50.06
CA ILE A 53 34.50 36.97 48.90
C ILE A 53 33.40 36.04 48.40
N THR A 54 33.13 36.08 47.10
CA THR A 54 32.08 35.27 46.48
C THR A 54 32.66 34.44 45.31
N PRO A 55 32.59 33.10 45.36
CA PRO A 55 32.90 32.25 44.21
C PRO A 55 31.77 32.33 43.17
N SER A 56 32.13 32.30 41.89
CA SER A 56 31.20 32.20 40.78
C SER A 56 31.23 30.78 40.19
N PHE A 57 30.04 30.21 39.97
CA PHE A 57 29.88 28.91 39.32
C PHE A 57 28.91 29.05 38.14
N THR A 58 29.27 28.47 37.00
CA THR A 58 28.45 28.48 35.78
C THR A 58 28.08 27.06 35.38
N PRO A 59 26.86 26.80 34.87
CA PRO A 59 26.48 25.48 34.37
C PRO A 59 27.39 25.06 33.21
N THR A 60 27.66 23.77 33.11
CA THR A 60 28.31 23.18 31.92
C THR A 60 27.30 23.09 30.79
N SER A 61 27.77 23.22 29.55
CA SER A 61 26.95 23.01 28.36
C SER A 61 27.16 21.62 27.79
N HIS A 62 26.09 21.02 27.28
CA HIS A 62 26.07 19.70 26.67
C HIS A 62 25.33 19.71 25.34
N ILE A 63 25.72 18.80 24.44
CA ILE A 63 25.13 18.66 23.11
C ILE A 63 24.04 17.58 23.15
N LEU A 64 22.86 17.93 22.66
CA LEU A 64 21.78 17.01 22.35
C LEU A 64 21.68 16.82 20.83
N GLN A 65 22.04 15.64 20.35
CA GLN A 65 21.84 15.27 18.95
C GLN A 65 20.50 14.55 18.80
N VAL A 66 19.60 15.09 17.98
CA VAL A 66 18.31 14.49 17.67
C VAL A 66 18.29 14.16 16.18
N LEU A 67 18.18 12.88 15.86
CA LEU A 67 18.23 12.35 14.49
C LEU A 67 16.87 11.79 14.09
N SER A 68 16.52 11.91 12.80
CA SER A 68 15.33 11.29 12.22
C SER A 68 15.71 10.00 11.49
N GLY A 69 15.02 8.90 11.80
CA GLY A 69 14.97 7.75 10.90
C GLY A 69 14.27 8.07 9.58
N THR A 70 14.23 7.10 8.66
CA THR A 70 13.47 7.25 7.41
C THR A 70 11.98 7.39 7.69
N GLY A 71 11.30 8.32 7.02
CA GLY A 71 9.83 8.46 7.12
C GLY A 71 9.33 9.54 8.09
N GLY A 72 10.20 10.45 8.53
CA GLY A 72 9.78 11.61 9.32
C GLY A 72 10.87 12.64 9.50
N ALA A 73 10.56 13.67 10.28
CA ALA A 73 11.45 14.75 10.66
C ALA A 73 11.51 14.90 12.19
N VAL A 74 12.56 15.54 12.69
CA VAL A 74 12.75 15.79 14.13
C VAL A 74 13.17 17.22 14.42
N THR A 75 12.86 17.68 15.63
CA THR A 75 13.32 18.97 16.19
C THR A 75 13.76 18.80 17.66
N GLY A 76 14.48 19.80 18.19
CA GLY A 76 14.93 19.84 19.59
C GLY A 76 16.39 19.46 19.83
N GLY A 77 17.18 19.26 18.76
CA GLY A 77 18.64 19.14 18.88
C GLY A 77 19.31 20.51 19.07
N GLY A 78 20.47 20.52 19.75
CA GLY A 78 21.21 21.74 20.03
C GLY A 78 22.20 21.62 21.18
N THR A 79 22.73 22.75 21.63
CA THR A 79 23.59 22.85 22.82
C THR A 79 22.81 23.53 23.94
N TYR A 80 22.80 22.90 25.11
CA TYR A 80 21.98 23.31 26.25
C TYR A 80 22.78 23.28 27.55
N GLN A 81 22.38 24.10 28.52
CA GLN A 81 22.98 24.09 29.85
C GLN A 81 22.57 22.83 30.64
N TYR A 82 23.43 22.39 31.54
CA TYR A 82 23.14 21.31 32.48
C TYR A 82 21.86 21.59 33.27
N GLY A 83 21.00 20.59 33.38
CA GLY A 83 19.69 20.66 34.04
C GLY A 83 18.57 21.25 33.19
N ALA A 84 18.85 21.73 31.97
CA ALA A 84 17.80 22.20 31.06
C ALA A 84 16.85 21.05 30.67
N SER A 85 15.55 21.34 30.64
CA SER A 85 14.53 20.45 30.06
C SER A 85 14.21 20.94 28.66
N VAL A 86 14.46 20.09 27.66
CA VAL A 86 14.33 20.42 26.24
C VAL A 86 13.17 19.66 25.64
N SER A 87 12.27 20.36 24.94
CA SER A 87 11.22 19.72 24.14
C SER A 87 11.80 19.18 22.84
N ILE A 88 11.57 17.89 22.59
CA ILE A 88 11.90 17.22 21.34
C ILE A 88 10.61 16.79 20.65
N THR A 89 10.59 16.82 19.32
CA THR A 89 9.42 16.43 18.54
C THR A 89 9.81 15.61 17.33
N ALA A 90 9.06 14.56 17.05
CA ALA A 90 9.12 13.72 15.87
C ALA A 90 7.82 13.88 15.08
N THR A 91 7.92 14.23 13.80
CA THR A 91 6.77 14.40 12.90
C THR A 91 6.86 13.35 11.80
N PRO A 92 5.98 12.34 11.77
CA PRO A 92 5.92 11.39 10.68
C PRO A 92 5.58 12.09 9.36
N ASN A 93 6.21 11.66 8.28
CA ASN A 93 5.79 12.02 6.93
C ASN A 93 4.50 11.27 6.57
N ASP A 94 3.83 11.71 5.50
CA ASP A 94 2.66 11.01 4.98
C ASP A 94 2.99 9.53 4.68
N GLY A 95 2.07 8.63 5.06
CA GLY A 95 2.26 7.19 4.96
C GLY A 95 3.15 6.53 6.02
N PHE A 96 3.62 7.27 7.03
CA PHE A 96 4.42 6.74 8.14
C PHE A 96 3.77 7.00 9.50
N SER A 97 4.12 6.17 10.48
CA SER A 97 3.76 6.33 11.89
C SER A 97 5.00 6.36 12.77
N PHE A 98 4.92 7.12 13.87
CA PHE A 98 5.97 7.15 14.88
C PHE A 98 5.93 5.87 15.72
N VAL A 99 7.08 5.22 15.89
CA VAL A 99 7.23 4.00 16.70
C VAL A 99 7.76 4.33 18.10
N GLY A 100 8.77 5.20 18.18
CA GLY A 100 9.43 5.52 19.43
C GLY A 100 10.77 6.22 19.25
N TRP A 101 11.31 6.72 20.35
CA TRP A 101 12.68 7.22 20.46
C TRP A 101 13.64 6.10 20.86
N THR A 102 14.85 6.10 20.30
CA THR A 102 15.94 5.18 20.65
C THR A 102 17.22 5.95 21.00
N GLY A 103 18.16 5.30 21.69
CA GLY A 103 19.37 5.93 22.20
C GLY A 103 19.17 6.39 23.64
N SER A 104 19.41 7.67 23.91
CA SER A 104 19.13 8.27 25.21
C SER A 104 17.63 8.32 25.46
N THR A 105 17.20 8.06 26.70
CA THR A 105 15.78 7.92 27.03
C THR A 105 15.18 9.28 27.43
N PRO A 106 14.23 9.84 26.67
CA PRO A 106 13.45 10.99 27.09
C PRO A 106 12.41 10.58 28.14
N GLU A 107 11.68 11.56 28.68
CA GLU A 107 10.69 11.33 29.72
C GLU A 107 9.58 10.36 29.28
N ASN A 108 9.15 10.46 28.00
CA ASN A 108 8.17 9.55 27.41
C ASN A 108 8.63 9.07 26.01
N PRO A 109 9.43 7.98 25.91
CA PRO A 109 10.01 7.52 24.65
C PRO A 109 9.00 7.05 23.60
N SER A 110 7.78 6.70 24.00
CA SER A 110 6.70 6.27 23.09
C SER A 110 5.84 7.43 22.58
N MET A 111 6.08 8.67 23.03
CA MET A 111 5.36 9.84 22.53
C MET A 111 6.18 10.60 21.48
N PRO A 112 5.56 11.02 20.36
CA PRO A 112 6.25 11.78 19.32
C PRO A 112 6.70 13.17 19.81
N SER A 113 6.02 13.74 20.81
CA SER A 113 6.43 14.97 21.49
C SER A 113 6.67 14.69 22.97
N THR A 114 7.87 15.00 23.45
CA THR A 114 8.28 14.74 24.83
C THR A 114 9.44 15.65 25.24
N THR A 115 9.90 15.51 26.47
CA THR A 115 10.95 16.30 27.12
C THR A 115 12.18 15.44 27.38
N PHE A 116 13.36 16.06 27.31
CA PHE A 116 14.64 15.44 27.64
C PHE A 116 15.44 16.35 28.59
N THR A 117 15.89 15.81 29.72
CA THR A 117 16.68 16.54 30.71
C THR A 117 18.17 16.40 30.43
N ILE A 118 18.84 17.53 30.23
CA ILE A 118 20.25 17.60 29.86
C ILE A 118 21.14 17.37 31.09
N THR A 119 21.81 16.23 31.12
CA THR A 119 22.79 15.89 32.19
C THR A 119 24.17 15.56 31.65
N ARG A 120 24.27 15.32 30.34
CA ARG A 120 25.47 14.97 29.58
C ARG A 120 25.19 15.10 28.08
N ASP A 121 26.23 15.00 27.27
CA ASP A 121 26.08 14.87 25.82
C ASP A 121 25.28 13.59 25.51
N SER A 122 24.26 13.73 24.67
CA SER A 122 23.24 12.70 24.47
C SER A 122 22.82 12.63 23.01
N ASN A 123 22.47 11.43 22.55
CA ASN A 123 21.94 11.18 21.22
C ASN A 123 20.57 10.50 21.28
N LEU A 124 19.63 10.94 20.46
CA LEU A 124 18.31 10.33 20.29
C LEU A 124 18.01 10.18 18.82
N THR A 125 17.37 9.08 18.46
CA THR A 125 16.87 8.85 17.09
C THR A 125 15.37 8.53 17.14
N ALA A 126 14.57 9.31 16.40
CA ALA A 126 13.16 8.98 16.18
C ALA A 126 13.04 7.84 15.17
N VAL A 127 12.27 6.82 15.53
CA VAL A 127 12.00 5.67 14.66
C VAL A 127 10.59 5.78 14.12
N PHE A 128 10.45 5.59 12.82
CA PHE A 128 9.18 5.57 12.11
C PHE A 128 9.02 4.24 11.38
N THR A 129 7.78 3.82 11.17
CA THR A 129 7.45 2.69 10.32
C THR A 129 6.43 3.11 9.27
N ARG A 130 6.51 2.52 8.09
CA ARG A 130 5.53 2.79 7.03
C ARG A 130 4.21 2.11 7.38
N ILE A 131 3.10 2.81 7.17
CA ILE A 131 1.76 2.32 7.47
C ILE A 131 1.39 1.21 6.49
N THR A 132 0.69 0.20 6.99
CA THR A 132 0.08 -0.88 6.19
C THR A 132 -1.42 -0.71 6.12
N HIS A 133 -1.98 -0.87 4.93
CA HIS A 133 -3.41 -0.85 4.66
C HIS A 133 -3.89 -2.20 4.13
N THR A 134 -5.14 -2.53 4.40
CA THR A 134 -5.75 -3.77 3.91
C THR A 134 -6.56 -3.50 2.65
N LEU A 135 -6.33 -4.32 1.62
CA LEU A 135 -7.15 -4.38 0.42
C LEU A 135 -8.01 -5.65 0.46
N SER A 136 -9.32 -5.47 0.38
CA SER A 136 -10.29 -6.57 0.23
C SER A 136 -10.85 -6.58 -1.18
N VAL A 137 -10.66 -7.69 -1.90
CA VAL A 137 -11.15 -7.87 -3.27
C VAL A 137 -12.19 -8.99 -3.26
N ASN A 138 -13.40 -8.67 -3.70
CA ASN A 138 -14.54 -9.57 -3.69
C ASN A 138 -15.10 -9.74 -5.11
N ALA A 139 -15.68 -10.90 -5.40
CA ALA A 139 -16.29 -11.19 -6.69
C ALA A 139 -17.81 -11.33 -6.55
N SER A 140 -18.55 -10.94 -7.58
CA SER A 140 -19.91 -11.45 -7.78
C SER A 140 -19.88 -12.92 -8.23
N THR A 141 -21.03 -13.57 -8.33
CA THR A 141 -21.16 -14.90 -8.91
C THR A 141 -20.66 -14.93 -10.35
N GLY A 142 -20.00 -16.04 -10.76
CA GLY A 142 -19.59 -16.27 -12.15
C GLY A 142 -18.13 -15.96 -12.47
N GLY A 143 -17.29 -15.86 -11.44
CA GLY A 143 -15.86 -15.70 -11.61
C GLY A 143 -15.14 -15.59 -10.28
N SER A 144 -13.83 -15.45 -10.37
CA SER A 144 -12.94 -15.25 -9.25
C SER A 144 -12.09 -13.99 -9.45
N VAL A 145 -11.66 -13.42 -8.34
CA VAL A 145 -10.79 -12.25 -8.30
C VAL A 145 -9.58 -12.51 -7.42
N SER A 146 -8.46 -11.85 -7.73
CA SER A 146 -7.25 -11.87 -6.91
C SER A 146 -6.71 -10.47 -6.69
N GLY A 147 -5.89 -10.29 -5.65
CA GLY A 147 -5.28 -9.01 -5.28
C GLY A 147 -5.50 -8.60 -3.82
N SER A 148 -6.34 -9.31 -3.06
CA SER A 148 -6.52 -9.05 -1.62
C SER A 148 -5.22 -9.21 -0.83
N GLY A 149 -5.03 -8.40 0.21
CA GLY A 149 -3.85 -8.49 1.07
C GLY A 149 -3.57 -7.23 1.89
N SER A 150 -2.44 -7.23 2.58
CA SER A 150 -1.91 -6.06 3.29
C SER A 150 -0.79 -5.44 2.47
N TYR A 151 -0.90 -4.14 2.22
CA TYR A 151 -0.01 -3.38 1.36
C TYR A 151 0.56 -2.18 2.11
N LEU A 152 1.79 -1.80 1.79
CA LEU A 152 2.38 -0.58 2.33
C LEU A 152 1.71 0.65 1.72
N HIS A 153 1.53 1.71 2.51
CA HIS A 153 1.01 2.98 2.00
C HIS A 153 1.86 3.51 0.84
N GLY A 154 1.18 3.93 -0.22
CA GLY A 154 1.74 4.41 -1.49
C GLY A 154 2.22 3.30 -2.42
N SER A 155 1.99 2.02 -2.10
CA SER A 155 2.30 0.91 -3.00
C SER A 155 1.14 0.62 -3.96
N THR A 156 1.44 -0.06 -5.06
CA THR A 156 0.46 -0.47 -6.07
C THR A 156 0.16 -1.96 -5.94
N ALA A 157 -1.12 -2.31 -5.79
CA ALA A 157 -1.59 -3.69 -5.80
C ALA A 157 -2.10 -4.06 -7.20
N SER A 158 -1.79 -5.27 -7.66
CA SER A 158 -2.32 -5.82 -8.92
C SER A 158 -3.63 -6.56 -8.66
N LEU A 159 -4.62 -6.33 -9.50
CA LEU A 159 -5.93 -6.98 -9.46
C LEU A 159 -6.12 -7.82 -10.71
N THR A 160 -6.64 -9.04 -10.54
CA THR A 160 -7.00 -9.91 -11.67
C THR A 160 -8.41 -10.45 -11.50
N ALA A 161 -9.18 -10.47 -12.57
CA ALA A 161 -10.48 -11.11 -12.66
C ALA A 161 -10.41 -12.27 -13.66
N SER A 162 -10.88 -13.44 -13.23
CA SER A 162 -10.99 -14.64 -14.06
C SER A 162 -12.46 -15.08 -14.09
N PRO A 163 -13.18 -14.83 -15.21
CA PRO A 163 -14.53 -15.34 -15.38
C PRO A 163 -14.55 -16.87 -15.36
N ASP A 164 -15.63 -17.44 -14.81
CA ASP A 164 -15.91 -18.87 -14.96
C ASP A 164 -16.43 -19.17 -16.38
N SER A 165 -16.49 -20.45 -16.75
CA SER A 165 -17.12 -20.88 -18.01
C SER A 165 -18.56 -20.34 -18.10
N GLY A 166 -18.92 -19.80 -19.27
CA GLY A 166 -20.23 -19.20 -19.50
C GLY A 166 -20.42 -17.80 -18.90
N TYR A 167 -19.37 -17.17 -18.35
CA TYR A 167 -19.41 -15.82 -17.80
C TYR A 167 -18.39 -14.89 -18.47
N ARG A 168 -18.63 -13.58 -18.35
CA ARG A 168 -17.70 -12.53 -18.76
C ARG A 168 -17.48 -11.53 -17.64
N PHE A 169 -16.29 -10.95 -17.62
CA PHE A 169 -15.97 -9.84 -16.72
C PHE A 169 -16.62 -8.55 -17.23
N ILE A 170 -17.24 -7.80 -16.32
CA ILE A 170 -17.91 -6.53 -16.64
C ILE A 170 -17.10 -5.34 -16.17
N GLY A 171 -16.52 -5.45 -14.98
CA GLY A 171 -15.69 -4.38 -14.46
C GLY A 171 -15.48 -4.48 -12.97
N TRP A 172 -14.53 -3.68 -12.51
CA TRP A 172 -14.27 -3.41 -11.11
C TRP A 172 -15.14 -2.24 -10.64
N SER A 173 -15.59 -2.32 -9.40
CA SER A 173 -16.21 -1.21 -8.68
C SER A 173 -15.43 -0.94 -7.39
N GLY A 174 -15.34 0.34 -7.03
CA GLY A 174 -14.45 0.84 -5.96
C GLY A 174 -13.64 2.04 -6.45
N SER A 175 -13.16 2.86 -5.52
CA SER A 175 -12.30 4.01 -5.84
C SER A 175 -10.90 3.56 -6.29
N SER A 176 -10.22 4.42 -7.04
CA SER A 176 -8.78 4.35 -7.29
C SER A 176 -8.26 3.15 -8.12
N VAL A 177 -9.16 2.36 -8.72
CA VAL A 177 -8.78 1.36 -9.73
C VAL A 177 -8.35 2.08 -11.01
N SER A 178 -7.16 1.75 -11.53
CA SER A 178 -6.54 2.45 -12.68
C SER A 178 -7.33 2.28 -13.98
N ASP A 179 -7.75 1.05 -14.27
CA ASP A 179 -8.68 0.72 -15.37
C ASP A 179 -9.74 -0.24 -14.84
N ALA A 180 -10.96 0.25 -14.67
CA ALA A 180 -12.06 -0.52 -14.12
C ALA A 180 -12.61 -1.57 -15.11
N ASN A 181 -12.37 -1.44 -16.42
CA ASN A 181 -12.93 -2.36 -17.42
C ASN A 181 -11.96 -3.48 -17.82
N SER A 182 -10.68 -3.36 -17.45
CA SER A 182 -9.69 -4.41 -17.71
C SER A 182 -9.75 -5.53 -16.67
N SER A 183 -9.73 -6.78 -17.13
CA SER A 183 -9.61 -7.96 -16.25
C SER A 183 -8.26 -8.06 -15.54
N GLN A 184 -7.26 -7.29 -15.98
CA GLN A 184 -5.98 -7.10 -15.31
C GLN A 184 -5.72 -5.61 -15.11
N THR A 185 -5.69 -5.18 -13.86
CA THR A 185 -5.58 -3.75 -13.52
C THR A 185 -4.79 -3.57 -12.23
N SER A 186 -4.69 -2.34 -11.76
CA SER A 186 -4.00 -1.98 -10.53
C SER A 186 -4.75 -0.95 -9.71
N ILE A 187 -4.40 -0.85 -8.43
CA ILE A 187 -4.91 0.16 -7.51
C ILE A 187 -3.74 0.71 -6.66
N LEU A 188 -3.68 2.04 -6.51
CA LEU A 188 -2.76 2.70 -5.59
C LEU A 188 -3.34 2.65 -4.17
N ILE A 189 -2.56 2.14 -3.21
CA ILE A 189 -3.01 1.94 -1.84
C ILE A 189 -2.60 3.13 -0.96
N GLU A 190 -3.51 4.07 -0.76
CA GLU A 190 -3.33 5.21 0.16
C GLU A 190 -4.05 5.00 1.49
N GLU A 191 -5.11 4.18 1.48
CA GLU A 191 -5.91 3.79 2.64
C GLU A 191 -6.42 2.35 2.49
N SER A 192 -7.05 1.83 3.54
CA SER A 192 -7.69 0.51 3.49
C SER A 192 -8.98 0.59 2.67
N VAL A 193 -9.10 -0.26 1.66
CA VAL A 193 -10.17 -0.16 0.64
C VAL A 193 -10.73 -1.53 0.29
N SER A 194 -12.00 -1.55 -0.14
CA SER A 194 -12.66 -2.74 -0.69
C SER A 194 -13.04 -2.52 -2.13
N VAL A 195 -12.73 -3.49 -2.99
CA VAL A 195 -13.00 -3.49 -4.43
C VAL A 195 -13.84 -4.71 -4.78
N PHE A 196 -14.77 -4.56 -5.73
CA PHE A 196 -15.65 -5.63 -6.18
C PHE A 196 -15.53 -5.84 -7.69
N GLY A 197 -15.12 -7.05 -8.10
CA GLY A 197 -15.15 -7.50 -9.48
C GLY A 197 -16.52 -8.07 -9.83
N THR A 198 -17.13 -7.56 -10.90
CA THR A 198 -18.46 -7.97 -11.35
C THR A 198 -18.36 -8.83 -12.61
N PHE A 199 -19.11 -9.92 -12.60
CA PHE A 199 -19.27 -10.87 -13.68
C PHE A 199 -20.76 -11.03 -14.01
N GLU A 200 -21.04 -11.35 -15.26
CA GLU A 200 -22.38 -11.72 -15.70
C GLU A 200 -22.31 -12.87 -16.70
N LYS A 201 -23.43 -13.55 -16.91
CA LYS A 201 -23.49 -14.62 -17.92
C LYS A 201 -23.10 -14.05 -19.26
N ALA A 202 -22.14 -14.70 -19.89
CA ALA A 202 -21.75 -14.39 -21.24
C ALA A 202 -22.94 -14.65 -22.17
N SER A 203 -22.95 -13.89 -23.24
CA SER A 203 -24.08 -13.76 -24.13
C SER A 203 -23.62 -14.21 -25.52
N VAL A 204 -24.46 -14.92 -26.26
CA VAL A 204 -24.08 -15.46 -27.59
C VAL A 204 -23.53 -14.38 -28.52
N SER A 205 -24.14 -13.18 -28.51
CA SER A 205 -23.66 -12.03 -29.26
C SER A 205 -22.27 -11.59 -28.86
N SER A 206 -21.92 -11.57 -27.57
CA SER A 206 -20.54 -11.25 -27.19
C SER A 206 -19.54 -12.34 -27.54
N HIS A 207 -19.90 -13.62 -27.41
CA HIS A 207 -19.02 -14.73 -27.75
C HIS A 207 -18.69 -14.77 -29.24
N THR A 208 -19.69 -14.45 -30.07
CA THR A 208 -19.56 -14.49 -31.53
C THR A 208 -19.19 -13.14 -32.16
N ASN A 209 -18.93 -12.11 -31.35
CA ASN A 209 -18.69 -10.73 -31.82
C ASN A 209 -19.80 -10.21 -32.75
N ALA A 210 -21.05 -10.50 -32.41
CA ALA A 210 -22.20 -10.21 -33.24
C ALA A 210 -22.59 -8.73 -33.24
N GLN A 211 -23.00 -8.23 -34.40
CA GLN A 211 -23.62 -6.92 -34.55
C GLN A 211 -25.11 -6.99 -34.18
N SER A 212 -25.59 -6.05 -33.37
CA SER A 212 -27.02 -5.92 -33.07
C SER A 212 -27.81 -5.42 -34.29
N LEU A 213 -28.92 -6.07 -34.58
CA LEU A 213 -29.93 -5.70 -35.58
C LEU A 213 -31.17 -5.05 -34.94
N GLY A 214 -31.21 -4.94 -33.61
CA GLY A 214 -32.36 -4.44 -32.84
C GLY A 214 -33.30 -5.56 -32.37
N ALA A 215 -34.12 -5.28 -31.36
CA ALA A 215 -35.10 -6.23 -30.79
C ALA A 215 -34.51 -7.62 -30.45
N ASN A 216 -33.31 -7.66 -29.86
CA ASN A 216 -32.53 -8.86 -29.53
C ASN A 216 -32.10 -9.74 -30.71
N TRP A 217 -32.22 -9.27 -31.95
CA TRP A 217 -31.61 -9.90 -33.11
C TRP A 217 -30.17 -9.46 -33.27
N TYR A 218 -29.31 -10.41 -33.62
CA TYR A 218 -27.89 -10.21 -33.86
C TYR A 218 -27.45 -10.95 -35.11
N SER A 219 -26.38 -10.48 -35.72
CA SER A 219 -25.73 -11.15 -36.86
C SER A 219 -24.24 -11.27 -36.59
N SER A 220 -23.69 -12.48 -36.76
CA SER A 220 -22.26 -12.75 -36.65
C SER A 220 -21.81 -13.72 -37.74
N TRP A 221 -20.58 -14.19 -37.64
CA TRP A 221 -20.08 -15.30 -38.47
C TRP A 221 -20.91 -16.58 -38.31
N LEU A 222 -21.61 -16.76 -37.18
CA LEU A 222 -22.46 -17.92 -36.95
C LEU A 222 -23.83 -17.78 -37.66
N GLY A 223 -24.13 -16.62 -38.24
CA GLY A 223 -25.38 -16.29 -38.90
C GLY A 223 -26.25 -15.33 -38.08
N THR A 224 -27.53 -15.23 -38.44
CA THR A 224 -28.49 -14.31 -37.79
C THR A 224 -29.28 -15.06 -36.74
N PHE A 225 -29.31 -14.55 -35.52
CA PHE A 225 -30.01 -15.19 -34.41
C PHE A 225 -30.69 -14.19 -33.49
N TYR A 226 -31.82 -14.62 -32.94
CA TYR A 226 -32.49 -13.96 -31.82
C TYR A 226 -31.90 -14.50 -30.52
N GLN A 227 -31.38 -13.60 -29.70
CA GLN A 227 -30.74 -13.96 -28.45
C GLN A 227 -31.71 -13.93 -27.27
N THR A 228 -31.68 -14.98 -26.45
CA THR A 228 -32.37 -15.02 -25.14
C THR A 228 -31.39 -14.74 -23.99
N SER A 229 -31.86 -14.83 -22.74
CA SER A 229 -30.96 -14.75 -21.59
C SER A 229 -30.11 -16.02 -21.47
N GLY A 230 -28.78 -15.87 -21.52
CA GLY A 230 -27.82 -16.97 -21.42
C GLY A 230 -27.39 -17.53 -22.78
N GLU A 231 -27.33 -18.86 -22.86
CA GLU A 231 -26.64 -19.61 -23.93
C GLU A 231 -27.57 -20.14 -25.03
N TRP A 232 -28.88 -20.03 -24.87
CA TRP A 232 -29.86 -20.37 -25.90
C TRP A 232 -30.09 -19.19 -26.86
N CYS A 233 -30.09 -19.47 -28.16
CA CYS A 233 -30.58 -18.53 -29.16
C CYS A 233 -31.45 -19.25 -30.20
N PHE A 234 -32.30 -18.47 -30.87
CA PHE A 234 -33.03 -18.93 -32.04
C PHE A 234 -32.27 -18.45 -33.27
N HIS A 235 -31.58 -19.36 -33.94
CA HIS A 235 -30.88 -19.10 -35.19
C HIS A 235 -31.84 -19.17 -36.37
N MET A 236 -31.74 -18.23 -37.32
CA MET A 236 -32.69 -18.09 -38.43
C MET A 236 -32.77 -19.35 -39.30
N ASP A 237 -31.61 -19.99 -39.54
CA ASP A 237 -31.53 -21.18 -40.40
C ASP A 237 -31.52 -22.50 -39.62
N LEU A 238 -31.21 -22.47 -38.32
CA LEU A 238 -30.98 -23.69 -37.50
C LEU A 238 -32.04 -23.90 -36.41
N GLY A 239 -32.92 -22.91 -36.22
CA GLY A 239 -33.88 -22.89 -35.12
C GLY A 239 -33.21 -22.72 -33.76
N TRP A 240 -33.81 -23.29 -32.72
CA TRP A 240 -33.25 -23.23 -31.37
C TRP A 240 -31.96 -24.04 -31.26
N ILE A 241 -30.89 -23.36 -30.86
CA ILE A 241 -29.58 -23.93 -30.60
C ILE A 241 -29.05 -23.44 -29.26
N TYR A 242 -28.28 -24.27 -28.58
CA TYR A 242 -27.55 -23.90 -27.37
C TYR A 242 -26.07 -23.77 -27.70
N ILE A 243 -25.45 -22.67 -27.28
CA ILE A 243 -24.05 -22.39 -27.58
C ILE A 243 -23.26 -22.42 -26.28
N SER A 244 -22.26 -23.29 -26.23
CA SER A 244 -21.27 -23.27 -25.16
C SER A 244 -20.35 -22.06 -25.34
N ILE A 245 -20.32 -21.21 -24.34
CA ILE A 245 -19.50 -20.00 -24.32
C ILE A 245 -18.18 -20.29 -23.61
N GLU A 246 -17.40 -21.19 -24.20
CA GLU A 246 -16.07 -21.61 -23.73
C GLU A 246 -15.00 -21.27 -24.78
N GLY A 247 -13.86 -20.72 -24.34
CA GLY A 247 -12.74 -20.36 -25.23
C GLY A 247 -12.99 -19.11 -26.07
N SER A 248 -12.14 -18.86 -27.09
CA SER A 248 -12.13 -17.57 -27.83
C SER A 248 -12.14 -17.67 -29.35
N THR A 249 -12.04 -18.87 -29.94
CA THR A 249 -11.86 -19.02 -31.40
C THR A 249 -12.98 -19.79 -32.10
N GLY A 250 -13.82 -20.53 -31.37
CA GLY A 250 -14.94 -21.28 -31.92
C GLY A 250 -16.09 -21.42 -30.93
N ALA A 251 -17.11 -22.16 -31.33
CA ALA A 251 -18.29 -22.42 -30.51
C ALA A 251 -18.70 -23.89 -30.64
N TRP A 252 -19.01 -24.51 -29.50
CA TRP A 252 -19.81 -25.72 -29.49
C TRP A 252 -21.29 -25.33 -29.55
N VAL A 253 -22.01 -25.95 -30.47
CA VAL A 253 -23.43 -25.78 -30.71
C VAL A 253 -24.10 -27.11 -30.41
N TRP A 254 -25.03 -27.13 -29.47
CA TRP A 254 -25.86 -28.29 -29.20
C TRP A 254 -27.18 -28.19 -29.94
N LYS A 255 -27.59 -29.30 -30.56
CA LYS A 255 -28.86 -29.47 -31.24
C LYS A 255 -29.47 -30.81 -30.85
N GLU A 256 -30.77 -30.83 -30.56
CA GLU A 256 -31.49 -31.97 -29.98
C GLU A 256 -31.27 -33.31 -30.72
N MET A 257 -31.21 -33.31 -32.05
CA MET A 257 -31.03 -34.54 -32.84
C MET A 257 -29.55 -34.85 -33.15
N GLN A 258 -28.65 -33.86 -33.12
CA GLN A 258 -27.23 -34.06 -33.47
C GLN A 258 -26.29 -34.16 -32.27
N GLY A 259 -26.72 -33.70 -31.09
CA GLY A 259 -25.83 -33.47 -29.96
C GLY A 259 -24.89 -32.28 -30.18
N TRP A 260 -23.66 -32.39 -29.69
CA TRP A 260 -22.67 -31.33 -29.75
C TRP A 260 -21.92 -31.29 -31.09
N LEU A 261 -21.88 -30.10 -31.66
CA LEU A 261 -21.24 -29.77 -32.92
C LEU A 261 -20.25 -28.62 -32.68
N TRP A 262 -18.97 -28.77 -33.02
CA TRP A 262 -18.00 -27.69 -32.91
C TRP A 262 -17.79 -27.00 -34.25
N THR A 263 -17.66 -25.68 -34.23
CA THR A 263 -17.28 -24.90 -35.41
C THR A 263 -16.58 -23.60 -35.02
N ASP A 264 -15.99 -22.94 -36.00
CA ASP A 264 -15.31 -21.66 -35.87
C ASP A 264 -15.64 -20.77 -37.08
N PRO A 265 -15.30 -19.46 -37.07
CA PRO A 265 -15.63 -18.56 -38.17
C PRO A 265 -15.15 -19.05 -39.55
N THR A 266 -14.02 -19.75 -39.61
CA THR A 266 -13.46 -20.26 -40.87
C THR A 266 -14.20 -21.50 -41.34
N ARG A 267 -14.47 -22.46 -40.45
CA ARG A 267 -15.15 -23.72 -40.80
C ARG A 267 -16.63 -23.51 -41.07
N TYR A 268 -17.27 -22.61 -40.35
CA TYR A 268 -18.67 -22.30 -40.56
C TYR A 268 -18.92 -21.60 -41.90
N ALA A 269 -17.97 -20.80 -42.39
CA ALA A 269 -18.05 -20.19 -43.73
C ALA A 269 -18.09 -21.25 -44.84
N ASP A 270 -17.41 -22.37 -44.65
CA ASP A 270 -17.44 -23.54 -45.55
C ASP A 270 -18.53 -24.55 -45.16
N LEU A 271 -19.40 -24.20 -44.20
CA LEU A 271 -20.50 -25.02 -43.67
C LEU A 271 -20.05 -26.36 -43.06
N PHE A 272 -18.87 -26.40 -42.44
CA PHE A 272 -18.38 -27.59 -41.74
C PHE A 272 -18.54 -27.49 -40.23
N LEU A 273 -19.04 -28.57 -39.65
CA LEU A 273 -19.19 -28.77 -38.21
C LEU A 273 -18.52 -30.07 -37.80
N TRP A 274 -17.78 -30.08 -36.69
CA TRP A 274 -17.25 -31.31 -36.11
C TRP A 274 -18.32 -31.93 -35.20
N SER A 275 -18.78 -33.14 -35.50
CA SER A 275 -19.75 -33.83 -34.65
C SER A 275 -19.07 -34.70 -33.60
N GLU A 276 -19.35 -34.41 -32.33
CA GLU A 276 -18.85 -35.24 -31.23
C GLU A 276 -19.46 -36.65 -31.27
N ASN A 277 -20.76 -36.75 -31.56
CA ASN A 277 -21.48 -38.03 -31.62
C ASN A 277 -20.96 -38.97 -32.71
N PHE A 278 -20.55 -38.41 -33.86
CA PHE A 278 -20.06 -39.21 -34.98
C PHE A 278 -18.53 -39.32 -35.02
N GLY A 279 -17.82 -38.46 -34.29
CA GLY A 279 -16.36 -38.38 -34.35
C GLY A 279 -15.84 -38.00 -35.75
N GLU A 280 -16.62 -37.22 -36.51
CA GLU A 280 -16.27 -36.82 -37.89
C GLU A 280 -16.73 -35.38 -38.18
N TRP A 281 -16.10 -34.78 -39.21
CA TRP A 281 -16.60 -33.54 -39.80
C TRP A 281 -17.84 -33.84 -40.66
N VAL A 282 -18.90 -33.07 -40.45
CA VAL A 282 -20.14 -33.12 -41.23
C VAL A 282 -20.32 -31.82 -42.00
N TYR A 283 -20.96 -31.90 -43.16
CA TYR A 283 -21.32 -30.73 -43.96
C TYR A 283 -22.76 -30.32 -43.67
N LEU A 284 -22.96 -29.05 -43.32
CA LEU A 284 -24.26 -28.44 -43.05
C LEU A 284 -24.87 -27.90 -44.35
N ASP A 285 -26.09 -28.32 -44.66
CA ASP A 285 -26.92 -27.70 -45.69
C ASP A 285 -28.05 -26.92 -45.02
N SER A 286 -27.79 -25.64 -44.77
CA SER A 286 -28.73 -24.68 -44.17
C SER A 286 -29.45 -23.80 -45.20
N ALA A 287 -29.04 -23.87 -46.48
CA ALA A 287 -29.51 -22.97 -47.55
C ALA A 287 -30.59 -23.57 -48.46
N SER A 288 -30.88 -24.86 -48.35
CA SER A 288 -31.95 -25.50 -49.11
C SER A 288 -33.34 -25.04 -48.62
N ASN A 289 -34.36 -25.05 -49.50
CA ASN A 289 -35.77 -24.82 -49.12
C ASN A 289 -36.35 -25.92 -48.19
N LEU A 290 -35.49 -26.77 -47.63
CA LEU A 290 -35.81 -27.86 -46.72
C LEU A 290 -35.39 -27.46 -45.30
N SER A 291 -35.86 -28.21 -44.30
CA SER A 291 -35.29 -28.13 -42.96
C SER A 291 -33.77 -28.36 -43.02
N PRO A 292 -32.97 -27.67 -42.19
CA PRO A 292 -31.52 -27.85 -42.17
C PRO A 292 -31.17 -29.34 -41.99
N ARG A 293 -30.12 -29.77 -42.67
CA ARG A 293 -29.67 -31.17 -42.68
C ARG A 293 -28.15 -31.25 -42.73
N ILE A 294 -27.60 -32.38 -42.31
CA ILE A 294 -26.16 -32.63 -42.37
C ILE A 294 -25.85 -33.83 -43.24
N PHE A 295 -24.71 -33.76 -43.93
CA PHE A 295 -24.15 -34.86 -44.69
C PHE A 295 -22.98 -35.49 -43.93
N ARG A 296 -23.05 -36.81 -43.79
CA ARG A 296 -22.00 -37.63 -43.19
C ARG A 296 -21.16 -38.28 -44.28
N TYR A 297 -19.85 -38.02 -44.27
CA TYR A 297 -18.94 -38.52 -45.28
C TYR A 297 -18.62 -40.00 -45.10
N SER A 298 -18.53 -40.49 -43.86
CA SER A 298 -18.26 -41.90 -43.57
C SER A 298 -19.34 -42.86 -44.10
N THR A 299 -20.60 -42.41 -44.10
CA THR A 299 -21.76 -43.21 -44.54
C THR A 299 -22.37 -42.74 -45.86
N ALA A 300 -21.86 -41.63 -46.42
CA ALA A 300 -22.37 -40.98 -47.62
C ALA A 300 -23.90 -40.72 -47.56
N SER A 301 -24.41 -40.26 -46.42
CA SER A 301 -25.84 -40.12 -46.16
C SER A 301 -26.21 -38.77 -45.57
N TRP A 302 -27.43 -38.32 -45.84
CA TRP A 302 -28.04 -37.15 -45.21
C TRP A 302 -28.87 -37.54 -43.98
N SER A 303 -28.87 -36.70 -42.96
CA SER A 303 -29.80 -36.73 -41.84
C SER A 303 -30.31 -35.33 -41.53
N GLU A 304 -31.51 -35.23 -40.94
CA GLU A 304 -32.04 -33.95 -40.42
C GLU A 304 -31.07 -33.36 -39.39
N PHE A 305 -31.10 -32.02 -39.23
CA PHE A 305 -30.29 -31.26 -38.28
C PHE A 305 -31.02 -31.08 -36.93
#